data_AF-A0A5P8KHU2-F1
#
_entry.id   AF-A0A5P8KHU2-F1
#
_cell.length_a   1.000
_cell.length_b   1.000
_cell.length_c   1.000
_cell.angle_alpha   90.00
_cell.angle_beta   90.00
_cell.angle_gamma   90.00
#
_symmetry.space_group_name_H-M   'P 1'
#
loop_
_entity.id
_entity.type
_entity.pdbx_description
1 polymer ?
#
loop_
_entity_poly.entity_id
_entity_poly.type
_entity_poly.pdbx_seq_one_letter_code
_entity_poly.pdbx_strand_id
1 'polypeptide(L)'
;MLSALLGMHDDLALAERSIDFHRDYLARLIHTERQIGRHEVSHLLDGSRRLAEAVAVRDVQAKSVTAVLQSLARVRAPAPSPPTPSLPVPAPPLPAQSTAHSR
;
A
#
# COMPACT_ATOMS: atom_id res chain seq x y z
N MET A 1 -5.70 10.08 14.25
CA MET A 1 -4.89 9.37 13.23
C MET A 1 -4.64 7.92 13.63
N LEU A 2 -3.99 7.65 14.77
CA LEU A 2 -3.81 6.28 15.28
C LEU A 2 -5.14 5.54 15.49
N SER A 3 -6.14 6.22 16.06
CA SER A 3 -7.51 5.70 16.19
C SER A 3 -8.15 5.27 14.87
N ALA A 4 -7.89 6.01 13.78
CA ALA A 4 -8.41 5.66 12.46
C ALA A 4 -7.70 4.43 11.88
N LEU A 5 -6.38 4.31 12.07
CA LEU A 5 -5.62 3.11 11.69
C LEU A 5 -6.07 1.87 12.48
N LEU A 6 -6.35 2.02 13.78
CA LEU A 6 -6.88 0.94 14.62
C LEU A 6 -8.28 0.52 14.16
N GLY A 7 -9.18 1.48 13.89
CA GLY A 7 -10.50 1.18 13.34
C GLY A 7 -10.44 0.46 12.00
N MET A 8 -9.56 0.89 11.08
CA MET A 8 -9.36 0.20 9.79
C MET A 8 -8.78 -1.21 9.96
N HIS A 9 -7.91 -1.42 10.96
CA HIS A 9 -7.40 -2.75 11.29
C HIS A 9 -8.51 -3.66 11.82
N ASP A 10 -9.37 -3.16 12.70
CA ASP A 10 -10.50 -3.92 13.24
C ASP A 10 -11.50 -4.29 12.14
N ASP A 11 -11.80 -3.37 11.23
CA ASP A 11 -12.62 -3.62 10.04
C ASP A 11 -12.01 -4.70 9.13
N LEU A 12 -10.68 -4.64 8.92
CA LEU A 12 -9.94 -5.63 8.14
C LEU A 12 -9.98 -7.01 8.80
N ALA A 13 -9.73 -7.08 10.11
CA ALA A 13 -9.76 -8.32 10.88
C ALA A 13 -11.17 -8.95 10.90
N LEU A 14 -12.22 -8.11 10.96
CA LEU A 14 -13.60 -8.55 10.84
C LEU A 14 -13.89 -9.13 9.45
N ALA A 15 -13.42 -8.47 8.38
CA ALA A 15 -13.58 -8.95 7.01
C ALA A 15 -12.88 -10.31 6.80
N GLU A 16 -11.67 -10.48 7.33
CA GLU A 16 -10.94 -11.75 7.26
C GLU A 16 -11.66 -12.88 7.99
N ARG A 17 -12.14 -12.63 9.22
CA ARG A 17 -12.93 -13.62 9.97
C ARG A 17 -14.24 -13.97 9.25
N SER A 18 -14.86 -13.01 8.57
CA SER A 18 -16.03 -13.24 7.74
C SER A 18 -15.71 -14.13 6.53
N ILE A 19 -14.57 -13.90 5.86
CA ILE A 19 -14.10 -14.74 4.75
C ILE A 19 -13.93 -16.19 5.20
N ASP A 20 -13.23 -16.41 6.32
CA ASP A 20 -13.00 -17.75 6.87
C ASP A 20 -14.33 -18.45 7.19
N PHE A 21 -15.25 -17.74 7.84
CA PHE A 21 -16.57 -18.27 8.17
C PHE A 21 -17.36 -18.70 6.92
N HIS A 22 -17.47 -17.85 5.91
CA HIS A 22 -18.25 -18.14 4.70
C HIS A 22 -17.57 -19.24 3.87
N ARG A 23 -16.23 -19.25 3.81
CA ARG A 23 -15.47 -20.31 3.15
C ARG A 23 -15.72 -21.66 3.82
N ASP A 24 -15.63 -21.74 5.14
CA ASP A 24 -15.88 -22.97 5.90
C ASP A 24 -17.32 -23.45 5.77
N TYR A 25 -18.27 -22.51 5.78
CA TYR A 25 -19.68 -22.82 5.54
C TYR A 25 -19.91 -23.42 4.16
N LEU A 26 -19.35 -22.81 3.10
CA LEU A 26 -19.44 -23.34 1.74
C LEU A 26 -18.71 -24.68 1.60
N ALA A 27 -17.55 -24.83 2.22
CA ALA A 27 -16.82 -26.09 2.26
C ALA A 27 -17.69 -27.19 2.85
N ARG A 28 -18.35 -26.98 3.99
CA ARG A 28 -19.27 -27.96 4.59
C ARG A 28 -20.44 -28.32 3.67
N LEU A 29 -21.04 -27.33 2.99
CA LEU A 29 -22.13 -27.57 2.04
C LEU A 29 -21.70 -28.42 0.84
N ILE A 30 -20.49 -28.19 0.32
CA ILE A 30 -19.98 -28.89 -0.87
C ILE A 30 -19.37 -30.26 -0.52
N HIS A 31 -18.77 -30.40 0.66
CA HIS A 31 -18.07 -31.62 1.08
C HIS A 31 -19.01 -32.72 1.57
N THR A 32 -20.26 -32.37 1.85
CA THR A 32 -21.29 -33.39 2.06
C THR A 32 -21.58 -33.98 0.67
N GLU A 33 -21.20 -35.23 0.38
CA GLU A 33 -21.55 -36.00 -0.84
C GLU A 33 -23.08 -36.22 -1.02
N ARG A 34 -23.89 -35.31 -0.48
CA ARG A 34 -25.33 -35.30 -0.52
C ARG A 34 -25.77 -34.53 -1.75
N GLN A 35 -26.80 -35.03 -2.43
CA GLN A 35 -27.40 -34.33 -3.56
C GLN A 35 -27.84 -32.94 -3.13
N ILE A 36 -27.28 -31.91 -3.77
CA ILE A 36 -27.60 -30.52 -3.48
C ILE A 36 -29.07 -30.27 -3.85
N GLY A 37 -29.90 -30.08 -2.84
CA GLY A 37 -31.31 -29.78 -3.04
C GLY A 37 -31.54 -28.34 -3.54
N ARG A 38 -32.72 -28.06 -4.11
CA ARG A 38 -33.09 -26.71 -4.63
C ARG A 38 -32.85 -25.57 -3.61
N HIS A 39 -33.07 -25.83 -2.33
CA HIS A 39 -32.89 -24.84 -1.25
C HIS A 39 -31.40 -24.68 -0.89
N GLU A 40 -30.61 -25.76 -0.96
CA GLU A 40 -29.16 -25.73 -0.73
C GLU A 40 -28.42 -24.96 -1.83
N VAL A 41 -28.90 -25.01 -3.08
CA VAL A 41 -28.37 -24.13 -4.16
C VAL A 41 -28.51 -22.66 -3.80
N SER A 42 -29.65 -22.27 -3.21
CA SER A 42 -29.88 -20.87 -2.79
C SER A 42 -28.94 -20.47 -1.66
N HIS A 43 -28.70 -21.36 -0.69
CA HIS A 43 -27.73 -21.15 0.39
C HIS A 43 -26.29 -21.08 -0.12
N LEU A 44 -25.93 -21.88 -1.12
CA LEU A 44 -24.61 -21.88 -1.73
C LEU A 44 -24.38 -20.56 -2.49
N LEU A 45 -25.39 -20.08 -3.24
CA LEU A 45 -25.33 -18.78 -3.91
C LEU A 45 -25.26 -17.61 -2.91
N ASP A 46 -26.08 -17.62 -1.86
CA ASP A 46 -26.03 -16.59 -0.81
C ASP A 46 -24.69 -16.59 -0.07
N GLY A 47 -24.20 -17.77 0.32
CA GLY A 47 -22.89 -17.92 0.95
C GLY A 47 -21.75 -17.45 0.04
N SER A 48 -21.81 -17.75 -1.25
CA SER A 48 -20.82 -17.30 -2.24
C SER A 48 -20.86 -15.79 -2.42
N ARG A 49 -22.06 -15.20 -2.43
CA ARG A 49 -22.24 -13.76 -2.49
C ARG A 49 -21.64 -13.07 -1.25
N ARG A 50 -21.96 -13.55 -0.05
CA ARG A 50 -21.43 -12.98 1.20
C ARG A 50 -19.91 -13.11 1.30
N LEU A 51 -19.35 -14.22 0.80
CA LEU A 51 -17.90 -14.39 0.68
C LEU A 51 -17.30 -13.32 -0.24
N ALA A 52 -17.88 -13.10 -1.42
CA ALA A 52 -17.42 -12.08 -2.36
C ALA A 52 -17.52 -10.66 -1.78
N GLU A 53 -18.60 -10.34 -1.07
CA GLU A 53 -18.77 -9.06 -0.37
C GLU A 53 -17.68 -8.87 0.71
N ALA A 54 -17.39 -9.89 1.51
CA ALA A 54 -16.34 -9.83 2.53
C ALA A 54 -14.93 -9.64 1.92
N VAL A 55 -14.64 -10.32 0.79
CA VAL A 55 -13.39 -10.13 0.03
C VAL A 55 -13.29 -8.71 -0.52
N ALA A 56 -14.37 -8.17 -1.07
CA ALA A 56 -14.39 -6.80 -1.57
C ALA A 56 -14.10 -5.77 -0.46
N VAL A 57 -14.69 -5.95 0.73
CA VAL A 57 -14.41 -5.10 1.90
C VAL A 57 -12.94 -5.20 2.31
N ARG A 58 -12.39 -6.42 2.42
CA ARG A 58 -10.97 -6.66 2.72
C ARG A 58 -10.06 -5.90 1.75
N ASP A 59 -10.34 -5.98 0.45
CA ASP A 59 -9.52 -5.34 -0.57
C ASP A 59 -9.57 -3.80 -0.51
N VAL A 60 -10.76 -3.24 -0.23
CA VAL A 60 -10.92 -1.79 -0.02
C VAL A 60 -10.15 -1.34 1.22
N GLN A 61 -10.28 -2.06 2.33
CA GLN A 61 -9.58 -1.72 3.58
C GLN A 61 -8.07 -1.84 3.43
N ALA A 62 -7.57 -2.90 2.79
CA ALA A 62 -6.14 -3.07 2.52
C ALA A 62 -5.58 -1.91 1.68
N LYS A 63 -6.30 -1.47 0.63
CA LYS A 63 -5.91 -0.31 -0.19
C LYS A 63 -5.91 0.98 0.63
N SER A 64 -6.95 1.23 1.41
CA SER A 64 -7.07 2.42 2.26
C SER A 64 -5.96 2.48 3.32
N VAL A 65 -5.70 1.39 4.04
CA VAL A 65 -4.62 1.31 5.02
C VAL A 65 -3.27 1.57 4.37
N THR A 66 -3.01 0.96 3.22
CA THR A 66 -1.75 1.18 2.46
C THR A 66 -1.59 2.66 2.08
N ALA A 67 -2.65 3.30 1.58
CA ALA A 67 -2.63 4.70 1.21
C ALA A 67 -2.37 5.63 2.41
N VAL A 68 -3.00 5.35 3.57
CA VAL A 68 -2.77 6.11 4.80
C VAL A 68 -1.33 5.96 5.26
N LEU A 69 -0.79 4.74 5.30
CA LEU A 69 0.59 4.49 5.71
C LEU A 69 1.59 5.19 4.77
N GLN A 70 1.38 5.13 3.46
CA GLN A 70 2.18 5.86 2.48
C GLN A 70 2.11 7.38 2.67
N SER A 71 0.92 7.91 2.98
CA SER A 71 0.76 9.33 3.26
C SER A 71 1.53 9.76 4.51
N LEU A 72 1.50 8.95 5.57
CA LEU A 72 2.25 9.21 6.79
C LEU A 72 3.77 9.11 6.57
N ALA A 73 4.23 8.14 5.77
CA ALA A 73 5.64 7.99 5.42
C ALA A 73 6.16 9.22 4.66
N ARG A 74 5.37 9.77 3.71
CA ARG A 74 5.73 11.01 2.99
C ARG A 74 5.87 12.21 3.91
N VAL A 75 4.98 12.37 4.90
CA VAL A 75 5.08 13.46 5.89
C VAL A 75 6.35 13.37 6.74
N ARG A 76 6.90 12.16 6.93
CA ARG A 76 8.12 11.92 7.70
C ARG A 76 9.42 12.01 6.89
N ALA A 77 9.34 12.12 5.56
CA ALA A 77 10.54 12.26 4.75
C ALA A 77 11.23 13.61 5.02
N PRO A 78 12.55 13.65 5.28
CA PRO A 78 13.27 14.92 5.42
C PRO A 78 13.08 15.74 4.15
N ALA A 79 12.81 17.04 4.30
CA ALA A 79 12.77 17.96 3.17
C ALA A 79 14.09 17.83 2.37
N PRO A 80 14.04 17.84 1.02
CA PRO A 80 15.27 17.80 0.23
C PRO A 80 16.15 18.97 0.64
N SER A 81 17.39 18.67 1.05
CA SER A 81 18.37 19.71 1.38
C SER A 81 18.47 20.70 0.22
N PRO A 82 18.51 22.02 0.49
CA PRO A 82 18.68 23.00 -0.58
C PRO A 82 19.98 22.69 -1.35
N PRO A 83 20.03 22.94 -2.67
CA PRO A 83 21.22 22.68 -3.44
C PRO A 83 22.39 23.47 -2.84
N THR A 84 23.48 22.76 -2.54
CA THR A 84 24.71 23.37 -2.02
C THR A 84 25.16 24.46 -3.00
N PRO A 85 25.34 25.72 -2.59
CA PRO A 85 25.83 26.76 -3.49
C PRO A 85 27.22 26.35 -4.01
N SER A 86 27.35 26.24 -5.34
CA SER A 86 28.63 25.97 -5.97
C SER A 86 29.61 27.10 -5.63
N LEU A 87 30.72 26.76 -4.98
CA LEU A 87 31.82 27.68 -4.73
C LEU A 87 32.40 28.16 -6.07
N PRO A 88 32.70 29.47 -6.23
CA PRO A 88 33.27 29.99 -7.46
C PRO A 88 34.64 29.35 -7.73
N VAL A 89 34.81 28.81 -8.94
CA VAL A 89 36.06 28.21 -9.42
C VAL A 89 37.16 29.29 -9.46
N PRO A 90 38.36 29.03 -8.91
CA PRO A 90 39.45 30.00 -8.95
C PRO A 90 39.86 30.30 -10.40
N ALA A 91 40.04 31.58 -10.72
CA ALA A 91 40.43 32.02 -12.05
C ALA A 91 41.81 31.47 -12.46
N PRO A 92 42.01 31.10 -13.73
CA PRO A 92 43.29 30.59 -14.21
C PRO A 92 44.37 31.69 -14.16
N PRO A 93 45.65 31.32 -13.91
CA PRO A 93 46.73 32.29 -13.82
C PRO A 93 47.03 32.90 -15.20
N LEU A 94 47.25 34.22 -15.22
CA LEU A 94 47.61 34.98 -16.42
C LEU A 94 49.05 34.64 -16.86
N PRO A 95 49.32 34.56 -18.17
CA PRO A 95 50.66 34.27 -18.68
C PRO A 95 51.63 35.41 -18.37
N ALA A 96 52.82 35.06 -17.88
CA ALA A 96 53.91 36.00 -17.66
C ALA A 96 54.42 36.56 -19.00
N GLN A 97 54.41 37.87 -19.16
CA GLN A 97 55.02 38.54 -20.30
C GLN A 97 56.54 38.42 -20.20
N SER A 98 57.13 37.70 -21.15
CA SER A 98 58.58 37.58 -21.33
C SER A 98 59.13 38.91 -21.85
N THR A 99 59.83 39.67 -21.01
CA THR A 99 60.57 40.86 -21.46
C THR A 99 61.93 40.42 -22.00
N ALA A 100 61.98 40.15 -23.30
CA ALA A 100 63.23 40.07 -24.05
C ALA A 100 64.01 41.39 -23.90
N HIS A 101 65.12 41.36 -23.16
CA HIS A 101 66.06 42.49 -23.11
C HIS A 101 67.14 42.26 -24.16
N SER A 102 67.17 43.17 -25.13
CA SER A 102 68.22 43.34 -26.13
C SER A 102 69.31 44.25 -25.56
N ARG A 103 70.53 43.72 -25.39
CA ARG A 103 71.81 44.30 -25.87
C ARG A 103 73.00 43.43 -25.51
#